data_AF-A0A1I7V392-F1
#
_entry.id   AF-A0A1I7V392-F1
#
_cell.length_a   1.000
_cell.length_b   1.000
_cell.length_c   1.000
_cell.angle_alpha   90.00
_cell.angle_beta   90.00
_cell.angle_gamma   90.00
#
_symmetry.space_group_name_H-M   'P 1'
#
loop_
_entity.id
_entity.type
_entity.pdbx_description
1 polymer ?
#
loop_
_entity_poly.entity_id
_entity_poly.type
_entity_poly.pdbx_seq_one_letter_code
_entity_poly.pdbx_strand_id
1 'polypeptide(L)'
;MRPIEKFFTDNEPDSDEVLEKVIEYGIIFLGGEWKNVDKNEVNVKRILGGQSNHMFHVTSSTSATPFLLRIHRQGPNHVFTDTVNFAIFSERGLGPKLYGFFDGGRLEEYLPSTTMDSDCILNPEISRKVGAAFPRYHSIEVPVSKGRRCFQVMRESLKEYQELGGGDYEIKPTTVTYSEHPKVVSIEDLYREIDLMEEWTNECFEDTLVFCHNDLACSNVLELDSSKEIILIDWEFASYNCRGFDLAMHLSETAIDFRVSSPPGIKISEELTDNPPNLKGFCEAYVDADNKLKNRTNLNRDVEISKLISECQFFWPITHLFWACFVMKLGLLGYNCGVDMDVQARDRLAVYFHLKPRTKKIYESFVTKKRNN
;
A
#
# COMPACT_ATOMS: atom_id res chain seq x y z
N MET A 1 -12.00 22.46 -3.48
CA MET A 1 -10.65 22.71 -2.95
C MET A 1 -10.78 23.48 -1.65
N ARG A 2 -10.16 23.01 -0.56
CA ARG A 2 -10.23 23.70 0.74
C ARG A 2 -9.48 25.03 0.69
N PRO A 3 -9.79 26.03 1.56
CA PRO A 3 -9.05 27.28 1.59
C PRO A 3 -7.54 27.10 1.76
N ILE A 4 -7.12 26.18 2.64
CA ILE A 4 -5.70 25.93 2.89
C ILE A 4 -5.01 25.22 1.72
N GLU A 5 -5.73 24.31 1.04
CA GLU A 5 -5.25 23.65 -0.16
C GLU A 5 -5.02 24.68 -1.27
N LYS A 6 -6.02 25.54 -1.51
CA LYS A 6 -5.91 26.63 -2.49
C LYS A 6 -4.76 27.59 -2.18
N PHE A 7 -4.57 27.94 -0.91
CA PHE A 7 -3.48 28.83 -0.48
C PHE A 7 -2.11 28.29 -0.89
N PHE A 8 -1.81 27.02 -0.61
CA PHE A 8 -0.51 26.43 -0.93
C PHE A 8 -0.35 26.03 -2.40
N THR A 9 -1.44 26.00 -3.18
CA THR A 9 -1.37 25.72 -4.64
C THR A 9 -1.31 26.98 -5.49
N ASP A 10 -1.90 28.08 -5.02
CA ASP A 10 -1.99 29.34 -5.77
C ASP A 10 -0.77 30.25 -5.55
N ASN A 11 0.04 29.98 -4.53
CA ASN A 11 1.24 30.75 -4.20
C ASN A 11 2.51 29.92 -4.41
N GLU A 12 3.57 30.57 -4.89
CA GLU A 12 4.87 29.93 -5.04
C GLU A 12 5.49 29.61 -3.66
N PRO A 13 6.24 28.50 -3.52
CA PRO A 13 6.82 28.10 -2.24
C PRO A 13 7.71 29.15 -1.57
N ASP A 14 8.36 30.01 -2.35
CA ASP A 14 9.24 31.10 -1.89
C ASP A 14 8.54 32.46 -1.73
N SER A 15 7.21 32.51 -1.92
CA SER A 15 6.41 33.72 -1.70
C SER A 15 6.38 34.14 -0.23
N ASP A 16 6.28 35.45 0.00
CA ASP A 16 6.22 36.03 1.34
C ASP A 16 5.08 35.44 2.17
N GLU A 17 3.93 35.17 1.54
CA GLU A 17 2.74 34.58 2.15
C GLU A 17 3.00 33.15 2.61
N VAL A 18 3.63 32.32 1.77
CA VAL A 18 3.94 30.92 2.12
C VAL A 18 4.99 30.86 3.22
N LEU A 19 6.04 31.69 3.13
CA LEU A 19 7.10 31.77 4.14
C LEU A 19 6.54 32.19 5.51
N GLU A 20 5.68 33.21 5.57
CA GLU A 20 4.98 33.58 6.82
C GLU A 20 4.15 32.42 7.37
N LYS A 21 3.42 31.73 6.49
CA LYS A 21 2.52 30.67 6.93
C LYS A 21 3.26 29.45 7.48
N VAL A 22 4.38 29.07 6.88
CA VAL A 22 5.17 27.94 7.41
C VAL A 22 5.90 28.31 8.69
N ILE A 23 6.35 29.56 8.86
CA ILE A 23 6.90 30.06 10.13
C ILE A 23 5.81 30.03 11.22
N GLU A 24 4.61 30.51 10.92
CA GLU A 24 3.45 30.45 11.83
C GLU A 24 3.21 29.01 12.31
N TYR A 25 3.17 28.05 11.39
CA TYR A 25 3.02 26.64 11.73
C TYR A 25 4.19 26.07 12.53
N GLY A 26 5.43 26.41 12.19
CA GLY A 26 6.60 26.07 12.99
C GLY A 26 6.48 26.57 14.43
N ILE A 27 6.05 27.81 14.62
CA ILE A 27 5.85 28.40 15.96
C ILE A 27 4.73 27.68 16.73
N ILE A 28 3.61 27.40 16.08
CA ILE A 28 2.43 26.80 16.73
C ILE A 28 2.71 25.35 17.16
N PHE A 29 3.36 24.56 16.31
CA PHE A 29 3.48 23.11 16.51
C PHE A 29 4.84 22.65 17.04
N LEU A 30 5.92 23.34 16.71
CA LEU A 30 7.29 23.02 17.15
C LEU A 30 7.81 24.00 18.21
N GLY A 31 7.21 25.20 18.29
CA GLY A 31 7.41 26.10 19.41
C GLY A 31 8.61 27.04 19.26
N GLY A 32 9.41 27.13 20.33
CA GLY A 32 10.39 28.22 20.54
C GLY A 32 11.49 28.30 19.49
N GLU A 33 11.85 27.18 18.87
CA GLU A 33 12.90 27.11 17.86
C GLU A 33 12.55 27.87 16.57
N TRP A 34 11.26 28.00 16.26
CA TRP A 34 10.76 28.71 15.08
C TRP A 34 10.40 30.18 15.35
N LYS A 35 10.43 30.65 16.62
CA LYS A 35 9.98 32.01 16.98
C LYS A 35 10.84 33.15 16.43
N ASN A 36 12.12 32.89 16.23
CA ASN A 36 13.09 33.89 15.79
C ASN A 36 13.62 33.62 14.37
N VAL A 37 12.97 32.73 13.63
CA VAL A 37 13.35 32.41 12.25
C VAL A 37 12.80 33.49 11.33
N ASP A 38 13.68 34.15 10.59
CA ASP A 38 13.29 35.14 9.60
C ASP A 38 12.99 34.48 8.24
N LYS A 39 12.17 35.15 7.40
CA LYS A 39 11.76 34.59 6.09
C LYS A 39 12.94 34.25 5.18
N ASN A 40 13.99 35.08 5.20
CA ASN A 40 15.20 34.89 4.40
C ASN A 40 16.04 33.69 4.84
N GLU A 41 15.74 33.12 6.02
CA GLU A 41 16.37 31.90 6.54
C GLU A 41 15.57 30.64 6.20
N VAL A 42 14.36 30.76 5.67
CA VAL A 42 13.46 29.64 5.39
C VAL A 42 13.55 29.21 3.94
N ASN A 43 13.59 27.90 3.72
CA ASN A 43 13.42 27.30 2.40
C ASN A 43 12.22 26.36 2.40
N VAL A 44 11.34 26.52 1.42
CA VAL A 44 10.20 25.63 1.21
C VAL A 44 10.38 24.94 -0.13
N LYS A 45 10.56 23.62 -0.11
CA LYS A 45 10.66 22.80 -1.30
C LYS A 45 9.41 21.96 -1.48
N ARG A 46 8.68 22.17 -2.57
CA ARG A 46 7.59 21.28 -2.95
C ARG A 46 8.13 19.89 -3.32
N ILE A 47 7.58 18.85 -2.70
CA ILE A 47 7.87 17.46 -3.06
C ILE A 47 6.76 16.98 -3.99
N LEU A 48 7.16 16.60 -5.20
CA LEU A 48 6.27 16.03 -6.22
C LEU A 48 6.15 14.52 -6.00
N GLY A 49 4.97 13.95 -6.29
CA GLY A 49 4.75 12.50 -6.25
C GLY A 49 3.59 12.02 -5.36
N GLY A 50 3.06 12.87 -4.48
CA GLY A 50 1.90 12.51 -3.65
C GLY A 50 0.58 12.62 -4.42
N GLN A 51 -0.13 11.50 -4.62
CA GLN A 51 -1.47 11.53 -5.22
C GLN A 51 -2.49 12.10 -4.23
N SER A 52 -2.43 11.69 -2.96
CA SER A 52 -3.41 12.03 -1.91
C SER A 52 -3.14 13.36 -1.18
N ASN A 53 -1.91 13.90 -1.28
CA ASN A 53 -1.47 15.08 -0.52
C ASN A 53 -0.56 16.00 -1.35
N HIS A 54 -0.63 17.31 -1.11
CA HIS A 54 0.46 18.23 -1.46
C HIS A 54 1.50 18.22 -0.33
N MET A 55 2.78 18.11 -0.68
CA MET A 55 3.88 17.94 0.27
C MET A 55 4.90 19.06 0.12
N PHE A 56 5.32 19.65 1.23
CA PHE A 56 6.31 20.73 1.26
C PHE A 56 7.33 20.43 2.36
N HIS A 57 8.59 20.28 1.99
CA HIS A 57 9.69 20.17 2.95
C HIS A 57 10.14 21.58 3.33
N VAL A 58 10.02 21.91 4.61
CA VAL A 58 10.34 23.21 5.18
C VAL A 58 11.62 23.08 5.99
N THR A 59 12.64 23.86 5.63
CA THR A 59 13.92 23.91 6.33
C THR A 59 14.27 25.36 6.69
N SER A 60 15.21 25.52 7.62
CA SER A 60 15.79 26.80 7.99
C SER A 60 17.32 26.72 7.97
N SER A 61 18.00 27.84 7.72
CA SER A 61 19.45 27.97 7.95
C SER A 61 19.83 28.05 9.44
N THR A 62 18.84 28.15 10.32
CA THR A 62 19.01 28.10 11.79
C THR A 62 19.07 26.65 12.30
N SER A 63 19.07 26.48 13.63
CA SER A 63 18.94 25.16 14.27
C SER A 63 17.50 24.68 14.43
N ALA A 64 16.51 25.37 13.84
CA ALA A 64 15.11 24.99 13.94
C ALA A 64 14.87 23.63 13.25
N THR A 65 14.11 22.77 13.91
CA THR A 65 13.77 21.43 13.44
C THR A 65 13.02 21.52 12.10
N PRO A 66 13.56 20.92 11.02
CA PRO A 66 12.87 20.89 9.74
C PRO A 66 11.63 19.99 9.81
N PHE A 67 10.63 20.28 8.98
CA PHE A 67 9.41 19.50 8.96
C PHE A 67 8.85 19.31 7.55
N LEU A 68 8.09 18.24 7.39
CA LEU A 68 7.29 17.98 6.20
C LEU A 68 5.86 18.42 6.46
N LEU A 69 5.39 19.38 5.66
CA LEU A 69 4.01 19.85 5.67
C LEU A 69 3.21 19.05 4.63
N ARG A 70 2.14 18.39 5.07
CA ARG A 70 1.19 17.69 4.20
C ARG A 70 -0.16 18.37 4.20
N ILE A 71 -0.62 18.76 3.02
CA ILE A 71 -1.95 19.33 2.80
C ILE A 71 -2.82 18.29 2.08
N HIS A 72 -3.92 17.92 2.72
CA HIS A 72 -4.81 16.88 2.24
C HIS A 72 -5.53 17.30 0.95
N ARG A 73 -5.69 16.35 0.02
CA ARG A 73 -6.52 16.51 -1.19
C ARG A 73 -7.80 15.68 -1.13
N GLN A 74 -7.83 14.68 -0.26
CA GLN A 74 -8.92 13.71 -0.12
C GLN A 74 -10.10 14.27 0.69
N GLY A 75 -11.26 13.60 0.55
CA GLY A 75 -12.48 13.90 1.28
C GLY A 75 -12.42 13.53 2.77
N PRO A 76 -13.38 14.00 3.59
CA PRO A 76 -13.30 13.95 5.05
C PRO A 76 -13.10 12.55 5.66
N ASN A 77 -13.78 11.53 5.10
CA ASN A 77 -13.69 10.16 5.63
C ASN A 77 -12.28 9.56 5.49
N HIS A 78 -11.61 9.81 4.36
CA HIS A 78 -10.25 9.34 4.12
C HIS A 78 -9.25 10.07 5.03
N VAL A 79 -9.41 11.39 5.16
CA VAL A 79 -8.60 12.21 6.07
C VAL A 79 -8.70 11.72 7.52
N PHE A 80 -9.90 11.34 7.98
CA PHE A 80 -10.09 10.79 9.32
C PHE A 80 -9.31 9.49 9.53
N THR A 81 -9.42 8.52 8.61
CA THR A 81 -8.71 7.24 8.71
C THR A 81 -7.19 7.43 8.65
N ASP A 82 -6.68 8.24 7.72
CA ASP A 82 -5.26 8.57 7.59
C ASP A 82 -4.73 9.25 8.88
N THR A 83 -5.47 10.20 9.43
CA THR A 83 -5.12 10.89 10.70
C THR A 83 -4.98 9.91 11.86
N VAL A 84 -5.94 8.99 12.03
CA VAL A 84 -5.92 8.00 13.12
C VAL A 84 -4.75 7.04 12.95
N ASN A 85 -4.56 6.50 11.74
CA ASN A 85 -3.46 5.58 11.45
C ASN A 85 -2.11 6.26 11.69
N PHE A 86 -1.92 7.46 11.13
CA PHE A 86 -0.68 8.22 11.26
C PHE A 86 -0.31 8.51 12.72
N ALA A 87 -1.29 8.96 13.53
CA ALA A 87 -1.07 9.21 14.95
C ALA A 87 -0.60 7.95 15.69
N ILE A 88 -1.22 6.80 15.41
CA ILE A 88 -0.84 5.52 16.04
C ILE A 88 0.58 5.10 15.64
N PHE A 89 0.94 5.24 14.36
CA PHE A 89 2.28 4.89 13.89
C PHE A 89 3.37 5.80 14.44
N SER A 90 3.10 7.11 14.49
CA SER A 90 3.99 8.08 15.11
C SER A 90 4.26 7.73 16.58
N GLU A 91 3.20 7.52 17.38
CA GLU A 91 3.34 7.21 18.81
C GLU A 91 4.04 5.86 19.08
N ARG A 92 4.04 4.96 18.11
CA ARG A 92 4.73 3.65 18.20
C ARG A 92 6.13 3.63 17.59
N GLY A 93 6.61 4.76 17.05
CA GLY A 93 7.91 4.84 16.39
C GLY A 93 8.01 3.97 15.14
N LEU A 94 6.88 3.79 14.44
CA LEU A 94 6.76 2.96 13.22
C LEU A 94 6.68 3.80 11.94
N GLY A 95 6.72 5.11 12.06
CA GLY A 95 6.72 6.05 10.94
C GLY A 95 7.31 7.39 11.37
N PRO A 96 7.20 8.42 10.51
CA PRO A 96 7.64 9.76 10.85
C PRO A 96 6.94 10.27 12.10
N LYS A 97 7.67 10.99 12.96
CA LYS A 97 7.05 11.64 14.11
C LYS A 97 6.04 12.70 13.67
N LEU A 98 4.84 12.67 14.25
CA LEU A 98 3.85 13.72 14.12
C LEU A 98 4.26 14.93 14.96
N TYR A 99 4.29 16.10 14.34
CA TYR A 99 4.49 17.38 15.04
C TYR A 99 3.18 18.12 15.29
N GLY A 100 2.18 17.99 14.42
CA GLY A 100 0.88 18.61 14.65
C GLY A 100 -0.17 18.35 13.57
N PHE A 101 -1.44 18.53 13.94
CA PHE A 101 -2.60 18.50 13.04
C PHE A 101 -3.29 19.85 12.99
N PHE A 102 -3.83 20.20 11.82
CA PHE A 102 -4.71 21.34 11.63
C PHE A 102 -5.78 21.02 10.58
N ASP A 103 -6.78 21.88 10.46
CA ASP A 103 -7.83 21.66 9.46
C ASP A 103 -7.26 21.67 8.04
N GLY A 104 -7.28 20.51 7.38
CA GLY A 104 -6.79 20.31 6.03
C GLY A 104 -5.33 19.86 5.91
N GLY A 105 -4.61 19.57 7.00
CA GLY A 105 -3.25 19.04 6.91
C GLY A 105 -2.57 18.66 8.22
N ARG A 106 -1.28 18.31 8.12
CA ARG A 106 -0.41 17.96 9.25
C ARG A 106 1.04 18.36 9.03
N LEU A 107 1.79 18.45 10.12
CA LEU A 107 3.24 18.55 10.15
C LEU A 107 3.82 17.24 10.68
N GLU A 108 4.82 16.72 9.99
CA GLU A 108 5.53 15.50 10.39
C GLU A 108 7.04 15.66 10.21
N GLU A 109 7.79 14.75 10.82
CA GLU A 109 9.22 14.58 10.61
C GLU A 109 9.50 14.31 9.13
N TYR A 110 10.49 15.03 8.58
CA TYR A 110 11.03 14.68 7.28
C TYR A 110 12.07 13.57 7.45
N LEU A 111 11.86 12.44 6.76
CA LEU A 111 12.81 11.32 6.74
C LEU A 111 13.66 11.38 5.46
N PRO A 112 14.97 11.75 5.54
CA PRO A 112 15.88 11.64 4.40
C PRO A 112 15.95 10.18 3.94
N SER A 113 15.43 9.93 2.75
CA SER A 113 15.20 8.58 2.25
C SER A 113 15.09 8.54 0.74
N THR A 114 15.27 7.33 0.21
CA THR A 114 15.03 7.00 -1.18
C THR A 114 13.75 6.18 -1.30
N THR A 115 12.81 6.63 -2.13
CA THR A 115 11.62 5.85 -2.50
C THR A 115 12.03 4.71 -3.42
N MET A 116 11.57 3.51 -3.09
CA MET A 116 11.85 2.32 -3.89
C MET A 116 11.03 2.30 -5.18
N ASP A 117 11.61 1.73 -6.22
CA ASP A 117 10.92 1.36 -7.45
C ASP A 117 10.99 -0.16 -7.66
N SER A 118 10.35 -0.63 -8.74
CA SER A 118 10.31 -2.06 -9.06
C SER A 118 11.70 -2.64 -9.35
N ASP A 119 12.64 -1.85 -9.87
CA ASP A 119 13.99 -2.35 -10.16
C ASP A 119 14.80 -2.52 -8.87
N CYS A 120 14.71 -1.56 -7.95
CA CYS A 120 15.35 -1.65 -6.65
C CYS A 120 14.81 -2.81 -5.81
N ILE A 121 13.49 -3.00 -5.75
CA ILE A 121 12.86 -4.05 -4.92
C ILE A 121 13.19 -5.47 -5.40
N LEU A 122 13.51 -5.64 -6.69
CA LEU A 122 13.94 -6.93 -7.21
C LEU A 122 15.35 -7.35 -6.71
N ASN A 123 16.16 -6.43 -6.18
CA ASN A 123 17.40 -6.78 -5.51
C ASN A 123 17.11 -7.71 -4.30
N PRO A 124 17.68 -8.93 -4.26
CA PRO A 124 17.38 -9.90 -3.20
C PRO A 124 17.69 -9.41 -1.78
N GLU A 125 18.70 -8.54 -1.61
CA GLU A 125 19.04 -7.96 -0.31
C GLU A 125 17.96 -6.97 0.15
N ILE A 126 17.53 -6.08 -0.76
CA ILE A 126 16.47 -5.11 -0.47
C ILE A 126 15.16 -5.84 -0.18
N SER A 127 14.77 -6.82 -1.00
CA SER A 127 13.55 -7.60 -0.76
C SER A 127 13.57 -8.32 0.59
N ARG A 128 14.71 -8.88 1.01
CA ARG A 128 14.87 -9.43 2.37
C ARG A 128 14.68 -8.37 3.45
N LYS A 129 15.21 -7.16 3.29
CA LYS A 129 14.98 -6.06 4.24
C LYS A 129 13.50 -5.70 4.35
N VAL A 130 12.77 -5.66 3.22
CA VAL A 130 11.31 -5.42 3.24
C VAL A 130 10.59 -6.55 3.97
N GLY A 131 10.90 -7.81 3.65
CA GLY A 131 10.32 -8.98 4.34
C GLY A 131 10.55 -8.95 5.86
N ALA A 132 11.75 -8.54 6.29
CA ALA A 132 12.09 -8.38 7.70
C ALA A 132 11.43 -7.16 8.38
N ALA A 133 10.94 -6.18 7.61
CA ALA A 133 10.27 -4.99 8.14
C ALA A 133 8.80 -5.26 8.51
N PHE A 134 8.11 -6.18 7.84
CA PHE A 134 6.69 -6.47 8.09
C PHE A 134 6.35 -6.89 9.53
N PRO A 135 7.09 -7.81 10.21
CA PRO A 135 6.69 -8.31 11.52
C PRO A 135 6.46 -7.24 12.59
N ARG A 136 7.24 -6.15 12.59
CA ARG A 136 7.02 -5.05 13.54
C ARG A 136 5.66 -4.38 13.34
N TYR A 137 5.21 -4.22 12.10
CA TYR A 137 3.88 -3.68 11.80
C TYR A 137 2.78 -4.72 12.06
N HIS A 138 2.97 -5.97 11.62
CA HIS A 138 1.99 -7.05 11.87
C HIS A 138 1.80 -7.36 13.37
N SER A 139 2.75 -6.98 14.23
CA SER A 139 2.65 -7.18 15.69
C SER A 139 1.79 -6.13 16.41
N ILE A 140 1.33 -5.09 15.73
CA ILE A 140 0.64 -3.98 16.39
C ILE A 140 -0.85 -4.27 16.62
N GLU A 141 -1.35 -3.85 17.78
CA GLU A 141 -2.79 -3.84 18.05
C GLU A 141 -3.39 -2.46 17.80
N VAL A 142 -4.26 -2.33 16.81
CA VAL A 142 -4.97 -1.08 16.48
C VAL A 142 -6.44 -1.20 16.89
N PRO A 143 -7.02 -0.19 17.56
CA PRO A 143 -8.42 -0.22 18.03
C PRO A 143 -9.41 0.09 16.89
N VAL A 144 -9.31 -0.66 15.78
CA VAL A 144 -10.23 -0.62 14.64
C VAL A 144 -10.89 -1.97 14.43
N SER A 145 -11.85 -2.05 13.50
CA SER A 145 -12.53 -3.29 13.14
C SER A 145 -11.54 -4.42 12.83
N LYS A 146 -11.80 -5.61 13.38
CA LYS A 146 -11.04 -6.83 13.09
C LYS A 146 -11.55 -7.57 11.85
N GLY A 147 -12.59 -7.06 11.20
CA GLY A 147 -13.11 -7.62 9.95
C GLY A 147 -12.13 -7.42 8.79
N ARG A 148 -12.14 -8.37 7.85
CA ARG A 148 -11.30 -8.37 6.65
C ARG A 148 -11.82 -7.36 5.64
N ARG A 149 -11.35 -6.11 5.75
CA ARG A 149 -11.89 -4.99 4.96
C ARG A 149 -11.66 -5.14 3.44
N CYS A 150 -10.67 -5.92 3.00
CA CYS A 150 -10.38 -6.10 1.58
C CYS A 150 -11.58 -6.64 0.78
N PHE A 151 -12.29 -7.65 1.29
CA PHE A 151 -13.48 -8.21 0.62
C PHE A 151 -14.66 -7.23 0.61
N GLN A 152 -14.82 -6.45 1.67
CA GLN A 152 -15.80 -5.37 1.72
C GLN A 152 -15.50 -4.30 0.66
N VAL A 153 -14.24 -3.86 0.54
CA VAL A 153 -13.81 -2.86 -0.44
C VAL A 153 -14.02 -3.34 -1.87
N MET A 154 -13.80 -4.62 -2.16
CA MET A 154 -14.13 -5.19 -3.47
C MET A 154 -15.62 -5.07 -3.78
N ARG A 155 -16.49 -5.44 -2.83
CA ARG A 155 -17.96 -5.36 -3.01
C ARG A 155 -18.45 -3.93 -3.15
N GLU A 156 -17.91 -3.01 -2.35
CA GLU A 156 -18.20 -1.57 -2.44
C GLU A 156 -17.76 -1.00 -3.79
N SER A 157 -16.57 -1.36 -4.27
CA SER A 157 -16.05 -0.90 -5.56
C SER A 157 -16.87 -1.43 -6.74
N LEU A 158 -17.31 -2.70 -6.69
CA LEU A 158 -18.22 -3.25 -7.71
C LEU A 158 -19.59 -2.58 -7.68
N LYS A 159 -20.13 -2.30 -6.49
CA LYS A 159 -21.39 -1.60 -6.35
C LYS A 159 -21.31 -0.20 -6.97
N GLU A 160 -20.26 0.56 -6.63
CA GLU A 160 -20.01 1.88 -7.20
C GLU A 160 -19.79 1.81 -8.72
N TYR A 161 -19.07 0.80 -9.21
CA TYR A 161 -18.92 0.55 -10.65
C TYR A 161 -20.27 0.35 -11.34
N GLN A 162 -21.18 -0.44 -10.76
CA GLN A 162 -22.54 -0.62 -11.29
C GLN A 162 -23.36 0.67 -11.25
N GLU A 163 -23.28 1.44 -10.16
CA GLU A 163 -23.97 2.73 -10.03
C GLU A 163 -23.51 3.75 -11.07
N LEU A 164 -22.25 3.66 -11.52
CA LEU A 164 -21.69 4.44 -12.63
C LEU A 164 -22.07 3.93 -14.02
N GLY A 165 -22.91 2.88 -14.12
CA GLY A 165 -23.36 2.29 -15.38
C GLY A 165 -22.48 1.14 -15.88
N GLY A 166 -21.56 0.65 -15.05
CA GLY A 166 -20.76 -0.54 -15.32
C GLY A 166 -21.59 -1.82 -15.38
N GLY A 167 -21.20 -2.74 -16.26
CA GLY A 167 -21.89 -4.01 -16.48
C GLY A 167 -20.92 -5.16 -16.63
N ASP A 168 -21.30 -6.17 -17.40
CA ASP A 168 -20.42 -7.30 -17.73
C ASP A 168 -19.13 -6.80 -18.36
N TYR A 169 -18.01 -7.38 -17.94
CA TYR A 169 -16.68 -6.88 -18.25
C TYR A 169 -15.94 -7.84 -19.19
N GLU A 170 -15.53 -7.36 -20.36
CA GLU A 170 -14.75 -8.14 -21.32
C GLU A 170 -13.30 -8.28 -20.83
N ILE A 171 -12.84 -9.52 -20.62
CA ILE A 171 -11.45 -9.79 -20.27
C ILE A 171 -10.68 -9.99 -21.59
N LYS A 172 -10.05 -8.91 -22.02
CA LYS A 172 -9.17 -8.88 -23.19
C LYS A 172 -7.82 -8.33 -22.76
N PRO A 173 -6.90 -9.19 -22.27
CA PRO A 173 -5.63 -8.73 -21.78
C PRO A 173 -4.78 -8.12 -22.90
N THR A 174 -3.95 -7.14 -22.53
CA THR A 174 -3.09 -6.37 -23.44
C THR A 174 -1.62 -6.58 -23.14
N THR A 175 -1.21 -6.60 -21.86
CA THR A 175 0.21 -6.71 -21.48
C THR A 175 0.61 -8.13 -21.08
N VAL A 176 -0.38 -9.02 -20.87
CA VAL A 176 -0.20 -10.44 -20.57
C VAL A 176 -0.84 -11.31 -21.66
N THR A 177 -0.39 -12.56 -21.76
CA THR A 177 -0.80 -13.54 -22.78
C THR A 177 -1.57 -14.73 -22.20
N TYR A 178 -1.79 -14.77 -20.89
CA TYR A 178 -2.64 -15.76 -20.23
C TYR A 178 -4.00 -15.92 -20.92
N SER A 179 -4.40 -17.17 -21.17
CA SER A 179 -5.65 -17.50 -21.88
C SER A 179 -6.63 -18.32 -21.04
N GLU A 180 -6.22 -18.78 -19.85
CA GLU A 180 -7.10 -19.51 -18.93
C GLU A 180 -8.01 -18.55 -18.12
N HIS A 181 -8.82 -17.76 -18.83
CA HIS A 181 -9.81 -16.86 -18.25
C HIS A 181 -11.10 -16.87 -19.09
N PRO A 182 -12.27 -16.54 -18.51
CA PRO A 182 -13.48 -16.35 -19.31
C PRO A 182 -13.31 -15.12 -20.22
N LYS A 183 -13.97 -15.09 -21.38
CA LYS A 183 -13.93 -13.93 -22.29
C LYS A 183 -14.64 -12.71 -21.72
N VAL A 184 -15.71 -12.95 -20.96
CA VAL A 184 -16.51 -11.94 -20.28
C VAL A 184 -16.79 -12.46 -18.88
N VAL A 185 -16.71 -11.58 -17.89
CA VAL A 185 -17.12 -11.87 -16.52
C VAL A 185 -18.29 -10.97 -16.16
N SER A 186 -19.39 -11.54 -15.67
CA SER A 186 -20.52 -10.74 -15.19
C SER A 186 -20.23 -10.17 -13.80
N ILE A 187 -20.97 -9.13 -13.40
CA ILE A 187 -20.84 -8.62 -12.03
C ILE A 187 -21.23 -9.66 -10.99
N GLU A 188 -22.24 -10.48 -11.29
CA GLU A 188 -22.64 -11.59 -10.43
C GLU A 188 -21.53 -12.65 -10.32
N ASP A 189 -20.81 -12.93 -11.41
CA ASP A 189 -19.62 -13.79 -11.34
C ASP A 189 -18.57 -13.20 -10.40
N LEU A 190 -18.27 -11.90 -10.49
CA LEU A 190 -17.29 -11.25 -9.61
C LEU A 190 -17.71 -11.30 -8.14
N TYR A 191 -19.00 -11.08 -7.82
CA TYR A 191 -19.49 -11.26 -6.46
C TYR A 191 -19.31 -12.70 -5.96
N ARG A 192 -19.63 -13.70 -6.78
CA ARG A 192 -19.42 -15.11 -6.44
C ARG A 192 -17.94 -15.46 -6.26
N GLU A 193 -17.06 -14.88 -7.07
CA GLU A 193 -15.61 -15.03 -6.91
C GLU A 193 -15.14 -14.44 -5.57
N ILE A 194 -15.61 -13.25 -5.19
CA ILE A 194 -15.30 -12.62 -3.90
C ILE A 194 -15.79 -13.48 -2.74
N ASP A 195 -17.04 -13.95 -2.78
CA ASP A 195 -17.64 -14.79 -1.72
C ASP A 195 -16.86 -16.09 -1.54
N LEU A 196 -16.49 -16.75 -2.64
CA LEU A 196 -15.71 -17.97 -2.63
C LEU A 196 -14.31 -17.76 -2.02
N MET A 197 -13.63 -16.69 -2.41
CA MET A 197 -12.30 -16.38 -1.88
C MET A 197 -12.35 -16.02 -0.40
N GLU A 198 -13.36 -15.27 0.03
CA GLU A 198 -13.57 -14.94 1.45
C GLU A 198 -13.86 -16.19 2.28
N GLU A 199 -14.73 -17.10 1.80
CA GLU A 199 -15.01 -18.39 2.44
C GLU A 199 -13.71 -19.20 2.65
N TRP A 200 -12.93 -19.40 1.58
CA TRP A 200 -11.67 -20.15 1.68
C TRP A 200 -10.64 -19.46 2.58
N THR A 201 -10.57 -18.13 2.55
CA THR A 201 -9.71 -17.37 3.45
C THR A 201 -10.08 -17.59 4.91
N ASN A 202 -11.36 -17.49 5.25
CA ASN A 202 -11.86 -17.67 6.62
C ASN A 202 -11.61 -19.10 7.10
N GLU A 203 -11.81 -20.10 6.25
CA GLU A 203 -11.57 -21.49 6.63
C GLU A 203 -10.08 -21.80 6.87
N CYS A 204 -9.18 -21.26 6.04
CA CYS A 204 -7.78 -21.64 6.06
C CYS A 204 -6.88 -20.78 6.96
N PHE A 205 -7.21 -19.50 7.13
CA PHE A 205 -6.24 -18.49 7.59
C PHE A 205 -6.78 -17.55 8.68
N GLU A 206 -7.86 -17.93 9.37
CA GLU A 206 -8.41 -17.15 10.49
C GLU A 206 -7.36 -16.85 11.58
N ASP A 207 -6.45 -17.79 11.85
CA ASP A 207 -5.37 -17.67 12.85
C ASP A 207 -4.22 -16.74 12.43
N THR A 208 -4.27 -16.17 11.23
CA THR A 208 -3.21 -15.31 10.67
C THR A 208 -3.59 -13.83 10.59
N LEU A 209 -4.69 -13.45 11.23
CA LEU A 209 -5.22 -12.08 11.23
C LEU A 209 -4.26 -11.12 11.97
N VAL A 210 -3.80 -10.09 11.28
CA VAL A 210 -2.91 -9.04 11.80
C VAL A 210 -3.33 -7.68 11.23
N PHE A 211 -2.76 -6.59 11.74
CA PHE A 211 -2.94 -5.28 11.11
C PHE A 211 -2.03 -5.18 9.88
N CYS A 212 -2.64 -5.01 8.71
CA CYS A 212 -2.00 -5.05 7.40
C CYS A 212 -2.01 -3.67 6.73
N HIS A 213 -1.05 -3.45 5.84
CA HIS A 213 -0.97 -2.29 4.95
C HIS A 213 -2.05 -2.35 3.85
N ASN A 214 -2.22 -3.52 3.24
CA ASN A 214 -3.12 -3.86 2.13
C ASN A 214 -2.84 -3.17 0.78
N ASP A 215 -1.87 -2.24 0.72
CA ASP A 215 -1.45 -1.56 -0.51
C ASP A 215 0.07 -1.28 -0.53
N LEU A 216 0.89 -2.31 -0.28
CA LEU A 216 2.35 -2.10 -0.24
C LEU A 216 3.01 -2.21 -1.61
N ALA A 217 2.67 -1.30 -2.52
CA ALA A 217 3.40 -1.09 -3.77
C ALA A 217 4.85 -0.61 -3.50
N CYS A 218 5.73 -0.72 -4.50
CA CYS A 218 7.14 -0.32 -4.35
C CYS A 218 7.30 1.15 -3.94
N SER A 219 6.43 2.03 -4.45
CA SER A 219 6.39 3.46 -4.11
C SER A 219 6.09 3.76 -2.64
N ASN A 220 5.54 2.78 -1.91
CA ASN A 220 5.17 2.89 -0.49
C ASN A 220 6.26 2.34 0.43
N VAL A 221 7.45 2.07 -0.12
CA VAL A 221 8.63 1.61 0.60
C VAL A 221 9.74 2.66 0.50
N LEU A 222 10.20 3.14 1.66
CA LEU A 222 11.33 4.05 1.77
C LEU A 222 12.54 3.32 2.36
N GLU A 223 13.74 3.56 1.84
CA GLU A 223 14.99 3.25 2.55
C GLU A 223 15.61 4.53 3.09
N LEU A 224 15.86 4.58 4.41
CA LEU A 224 16.50 5.72 5.04
C LEU A 224 17.96 5.85 4.57
N ASP A 225 18.36 7.07 4.23
CA ASP A 225 19.70 7.33 3.68
C ASP A 225 20.82 6.97 4.67
N SER A 226 20.57 7.22 5.96
CA SER A 226 21.52 7.07 7.06
C SER A 226 21.68 5.64 7.54
N SER A 227 20.56 4.97 7.89
CA SER A 227 20.56 3.65 8.52
C SER A 227 20.34 2.49 7.55
N LYS A 228 19.90 2.79 6.31
CA LYS A 228 19.42 1.79 5.35
C LYS A 228 18.24 0.95 5.86
N GLU A 229 17.52 1.49 6.84
CA GLU A 229 16.29 0.92 7.36
C GLU A 229 15.13 1.12 6.39
N ILE A 230 14.26 0.11 6.28
CA ILE A 230 13.05 0.14 5.47
C ILE A 230 11.87 0.68 6.28
N ILE A 231 11.29 1.80 5.85
CA ILE A 231 10.06 2.38 6.41
C ILE A 231 8.92 2.16 5.41
N LEU A 232 7.77 1.70 5.92
CA LEU A 232 6.56 1.52 5.13
C LEU A 232 5.64 2.73 5.37
N ILE A 233 5.15 3.34 4.29
CA ILE A 233 4.36 4.57 4.33
C ILE A 233 3.06 4.40 3.54
N ASP A 234 2.15 5.36 3.66
CA ASP A 234 0.87 5.40 2.94
C ASP A 234 -0.14 4.32 3.38
N TRP A 235 -0.45 4.32 4.67
CA TRP A 235 -1.33 3.37 5.34
C TRP A 235 -2.83 3.66 5.13
N GLU A 236 -3.23 4.18 3.98
CA GLU A 236 -4.63 4.58 3.73
C GLU A 236 -5.58 3.38 3.59
N PHE A 237 -5.09 2.26 3.07
CA PHE A 237 -5.82 0.98 2.97
C PHE A 237 -5.65 0.09 4.21
N ALA A 238 -4.99 0.60 5.26
CA ALA A 238 -4.64 -0.20 6.41
C ALA A 238 -5.86 -0.70 7.17
N SER A 239 -5.87 -2.00 7.48
CA SER A 239 -6.95 -2.67 8.20
C SER A 239 -6.49 -4.04 8.69
N TYR A 240 -7.30 -4.68 9.54
CA TYR A 240 -7.05 -6.07 9.87
C TYR A 240 -7.31 -6.99 8.67
N ASN A 241 -6.35 -7.85 8.38
CA ASN A 241 -6.42 -8.83 7.30
C ASN A 241 -5.49 -10.02 7.59
N CYS A 242 -5.53 -11.06 6.77
CA CYS A 242 -4.58 -12.18 6.88
C CYS A 242 -3.20 -11.70 6.42
N ARG A 243 -2.15 -11.98 7.20
CA ARG A 243 -0.78 -11.56 6.87
C ARG A 243 -0.35 -11.98 5.46
N GLY A 244 -0.78 -13.16 5.02
CA GLY A 244 -0.48 -13.70 3.69
C GLY A 244 -0.99 -12.80 2.57
N PHE A 245 -2.12 -12.11 2.76
CA PHE A 245 -2.63 -11.13 1.78
C PHE A 245 -1.70 -9.93 1.66
N ASP A 246 -1.22 -9.40 2.78
CA ASP A 246 -0.37 -8.21 2.79
C ASP A 246 1.01 -8.47 2.18
N LEU A 247 1.59 -9.63 2.51
CA LEU A 247 2.84 -10.08 1.91
C LEU A 247 2.66 -10.40 0.42
N ALA A 248 1.56 -11.04 0.03
CA ALA A 248 1.24 -11.31 -1.37
C ALA A 248 1.01 -10.01 -2.15
N MET A 249 0.41 -8.99 -1.53
CA MET A 249 0.18 -7.68 -2.13
C MET A 249 1.50 -7.11 -2.61
N HIS A 250 2.47 -6.97 -1.70
CA HIS A 250 3.80 -6.50 -2.03
C HIS A 250 4.47 -7.33 -3.12
N LEU A 251 4.52 -8.66 -2.94
CA LEU A 251 5.17 -9.57 -3.89
C LEU A 251 4.54 -9.50 -5.28
N SER A 252 3.21 -9.38 -5.38
CA SER A 252 2.48 -9.27 -6.65
C SER A 252 2.73 -7.95 -7.36
N GLU A 253 2.81 -6.84 -6.63
CA GLU A 253 3.10 -5.52 -7.21
C GLU A 253 4.53 -5.42 -7.76
N THR A 254 5.48 -6.25 -7.30
CA THR A 254 6.84 -6.29 -7.90
C THR A 254 6.85 -6.73 -9.36
N ALA A 255 5.79 -7.40 -9.82
CA ALA A 255 5.65 -7.83 -11.20
C ALA A 255 4.99 -6.78 -12.11
N ILE A 256 4.62 -5.61 -11.58
CA ILE A 256 3.84 -4.59 -12.28
C ILE A 256 4.64 -3.30 -12.37
N ASP A 257 4.92 -2.86 -13.60
CA ASP A 257 5.61 -1.59 -13.84
C ASP A 257 4.60 -0.53 -14.34
N PHE A 258 4.48 0.55 -13.57
CA PHE A 258 3.65 1.72 -13.90
C PHE A 258 4.46 2.87 -14.52
N ARG A 259 5.76 2.67 -14.77
CA ARG A 259 6.68 3.68 -15.31
C ARG A 259 6.79 3.60 -16.85
N VAL A 260 5.83 2.95 -17.50
CA VAL A 260 5.82 2.79 -18.96
C VAL A 260 5.42 4.11 -19.60
N SER A 261 6.32 4.71 -20.38
CA SER A 261 6.10 6.04 -20.96
C SER A 261 5.10 6.08 -22.11
N SER A 262 4.82 4.93 -22.74
CA SER A 262 3.84 4.79 -23.81
C SER A 262 2.55 4.14 -23.31
N PRO A 263 1.39 4.45 -23.90
CA PRO A 263 0.16 3.70 -23.66
C PRO A 263 0.40 2.18 -23.78
N PRO A 264 -0.16 1.35 -22.87
CA PRO A 264 -1.19 1.70 -21.88
C PRO A 264 -0.64 2.28 -20.56
N GLY A 265 0.65 2.61 -20.46
CA GLY A 265 1.24 3.16 -19.22
C GLY A 265 1.51 2.13 -18.12
N ILE A 266 1.22 0.85 -18.39
CA ILE A 266 1.40 -0.27 -17.47
C ILE A 266 1.99 -1.46 -18.22
N LYS A 267 2.74 -2.31 -17.51
CA LYS A 267 3.14 -3.63 -17.96
C LYS A 267 3.17 -4.62 -16.79
N ILE A 268 2.50 -5.75 -16.93
CA ILE A 268 2.63 -6.88 -16.00
C ILE A 268 3.65 -7.88 -16.58
N SER A 269 4.61 -8.30 -15.77
CA SER A 269 5.61 -9.31 -16.13
C SER A 269 5.12 -10.71 -15.79
N GLU A 270 4.81 -11.52 -16.81
CA GLU A 270 4.43 -12.93 -16.64
C GLU A 270 5.59 -13.73 -16.00
N GLU A 271 6.84 -13.44 -16.36
CA GLU A 271 8.02 -14.11 -15.78
C GLU A 271 8.08 -13.92 -14.25
N LEU A 272 7.90 -12.67 -13.78
CA LEU A 272 7.93 -12.36 -12.35
C LEU A 272 6.66 -12.85 -11.63
N THR A 273 5.53 -12.92 -12.33
CA THR A 273 4.25 -13.43 -11.79
C THR A 273 4.31 -14.94 -11.56
N ASP A 274 4.86 -15.69 -12.53
CA ASP A 274 4.92 -17.14 -12.50
C ASP A 274 6.09 -17.66 -11.66
N ASN A 275 7.24 -16.97 -11.73
CA ASN A 275 8.49 -17.37 -11.09
C ASN A 275 9.12 -16.22 -10.30
N PRO A 276 8.48 -15.74 -9.21
CA PRO A 276 8.98 -14.62 -8.44
C PRO A 276 10.31 -14.96 -7.74
N PRO A 277 11.43 -14.30 -8.10
CA PRO A 277 12.75 -14.67 -7.61
C PRO A 277 12.91 -14.49 -6.10
N ASN A 278 12.17 -13.55 -5.52
CA ASN A 278 12.34 -13.13 -4.14
C ASN A 278 11.38 -13.80 -3.14
N LEU A 279 10.38 -14.57 -3.59
CA LEU A 279 9.34 -15.16 -2.72
C LEU A 279 9.93 -15.90 -1.51
N LYS A 280 10.89 -16.79 -1.74
CA LYS A 280 11.52 -17.57 -0.66
C LYS A 280 12.35 -16.70 0.27
N GLY A 281 13.23 -15.85 -0.28
CA GLY A 281 14.12 -15.01 0.51
C GLY A 281 13.37 -14.00 1.37
N PHE A 282 12.30 -13.44 0.82
CA PHE A 282 11.37 -12.55 1.52
C PHE A 282 10.67 -13.27 2.69
N CYS A 283 10.12 -14.46 2.46
CA CYS A 283 9.46 -15.25 3.51
C CYS A 283 10.44 -15.69 4.61
N GLU A 284 11.66 -16.07 4.24
CA GLU A 284 12.75 -16.36 5.21
C GLU A 284 13.00 -15.17 6.13
N ALA A 285 13.16 -13.98 5.56
CA ALA A 285 13.43 -12.77 6.30
C ALA A 285 12.27 -12.37 7.23
N TYR A 286 11.02 -12.53 6.79
CA TYR A 286 9.84 -12.34 7.62
C TYR A 286 9.84 -13.29 8.83
N VAL A 287 10.01 -14.60 8.59
CA VAL A 287 9.96 -15.62 9.65
C VAL A 287 11.08 -15.39 10.67
N ASP A 288 12.29 -15.07 10.21
CA ASP A 288 13.42 -14.81 11.09
C ASP A 288 13.19 -13.55 11.94
N ALA A 289 12.68 -12.48 11.34
CA ALA A 289 12.37 -11.24 12.06
C ALA A 289 11.19 -11.41 13.04
N ASP A 290 10.15 -12.16 12.68
CA ASP A 290 9.01 -12.44 13.57
C ASP A 290 9.44 -13.30 14.78
N ASN A 291 10.27 -14.32 14.55
CA ASN A 291 10.80 -15.15 15.62
C ASN A 291 11.72 -14.35 16.56
N LYS A 292 12.56 -13.46 16.00
CA LYS A 292 13.38 -12.54 16.80
C LYS A 292 12.51 -11.60 17.63
N LEU A 293 11.49 -10.98 17.04
CA LEU A 293 10.57 -10.07 17.73
C LEU A 293 9.84 -10.76 18.89
N LYS A 294 9.45 -12.02 18.71
CA LYS A 294 8.70 -12.81 19.69
C LYS A 294 9.59 -13.63 20.64
N ASN A 295 10.91 -13.47 20.57
CA ASN A 295 11.90 -14.23 21.34
C ASN A 295 11.71 -15.76 21.25
N ARG A 296 11.39 -16.27 20.05
CA ARG A 296 11.16 -17.70 19.79
C ARG A 296 12.42 -18.39 19.24
N THR A 297 12.68 -19.60 19.71
CA THR A 297 13.72 -20.49 19.15
C THR A 297 13.20 -21.20 17.91
N ASN A 298 14.00 -21.17 16.83
CA ASN A 298 13.57 -21.53 15.48
C ASN A 298 13.64 -23.05 15.20
N LEU A 299 12.94 -23.86 16.01
CA LEU A 299 12.99 -25.33 15.92
C LEU A 299 12.31 -25.88 14.67
N ASN A 300 11.39 -25.14 14.04
CA ASN A 300 10.61 -25.56 12.87
C ASN A 300 10.68 -24.55 11.72
N ARG A 301 11.81 -23.85 11.57
CA ARG A 301 12.02 -22.76 10.59
C ARG A 301 11.50 -23.07 9.19
N ASP A 302 11.89 -24.21 8.65
CA ASP A 302 11.55 -24.58 7.27
C ASP A 302 10.05 -24.85 7.09
N VAL A 303 9.37 -25.32 8.13
CA VAL A 303 7.92 -25.52 8.14
C VAL A 303 7.20 -24.19 8.17
N GLU A 304 7.66 -23.24 9.00
CA GLU A 304 7.10 -21.88 9.06
C GLU A 304 7.27 -21.14 7.73
N ILE A 305 8.45 -21.23 7.11
CA ILE A 305 8.72 -20.66 5.79
C ILE A 305 7.81 -21.29 4.73
N SER A 306 7.69 -22.62 4.72
CA SER A 306 6.84 -23.32 3.75
C SER A 306 5.37 -22.96 3.93
N LYS A 307 4.89 -22.81 5.17
CA LYS A 307 3.53 -22.33 5.46
C LYS A 307 3.35 -20.91 4.92
N LEU A 308 4.28 -19.99 5.20
CA LEU A 308 4.17 -18.60 4.77
C LEU A 308 4.23 -18.44 3.24
N ILE A 309 5.08 -19.21 2.55
CA ILE A 309 5.10 -19.26 1.08
C ILE A 309 3.74 -19.71 0.54
N SER A 310 3.14 -20.74 1.15
CA SER A 310 1.81 -21.22 0.76
C SER A 310 0.72 -20.17 1.04
N GLU A 311 0.82 -19.40 2.13
CA GLU A 311 -0.07 -18.26 2.41
C GLU A 311 0.05 -17.22 1.29
N CYS A 312 1.26 -16.75 0.98
CA CYS A 312 1.47 -15.75 -0.09
C CYS A 312 0.94 -16.24 -1.46
N GLN A 313 1.22 -17.49 -1.82
CA GLN A 313 0.76 -18.07 -3.09
C GLN A 313 -0.77 -18.21 -3.18
N PHE A 314 -1.43 -18.46 -2.05
CA PHE A 314 -2.89 -18.52 -1.96
C PHE A 314 -3.51 -17.14 -2.20
N PHE A 315 -2.96 -16.09 -1.57
CA PHE A 315 -3.54 -14.75 -1.66
C PHE A 315 -3.16 -13.97 -2.91
N TRP A 316 -2.09 -14.36 -3.61
CA TRP A 316 -1.62 -13.66 -4.81
C TRP A 316 -2.72 -13.40 -5.87
N PRO A 317 -3.52 -14.36 -6.35
CA PRO A 317 -4.63 -14.02 -7.25
C PRO A 317 -5.63 -13.04 -6.61
N ILE A 318 -5.90 -13.16 -5.31
CA ILE A 318 -6.88 -12.34 -4.60
C ILE A 318 -6.44 -10.86 -4.58
N THR A 319 -5.14 -10.56 -4.57
CA THR A 319 -4.64 -9.18 -4.68
C THR A 319 -4.91 -8.58 -6.08
N HIS A 320 -4.83 -9.40 -7.13
CA HIS A 320 -5.23 -8.97 -8.47
C HIS A 320 -6.74 -8.76 -8.60
N LEU A 321 -7.56 -9.63 -8.00
CA LEU A 321 -9.02 -9.43 -7.93
C LEU A 321 -9.37 -8.14 -7.20
N PHE A 322 -8.71 -7.90 -6.05
CA PHE A 322 -8.88 -6.68 -5.26
C PHE A 322 -8.67 -5.42 -6.09
N TRP A 323 -7.51 -5.32 -6.75
CA TRP A 323 -7.21 -4.15 -7.57
C TRP A 323 -8.08 -4.08 -8.82
N ALA A 324 -8.40 -5.20 -9.47
CA ALA A 324 -9.29 -5.20 -10.62
C ALA A 324 -10.66 -4.58 -10.29
N CYS A 325 -11.31 -5.02 -9.20
CA CYS A 325 -12.58 -4.44 -8.76
C CYS A 325 -12.46 -2.93 -8.48
N PHE A 326 -11.36 -2.51 -7.87
CA PHE A 326 -11.13 -1.10 -7.57
C PHE A 326 -10.91 -0.25 -8.84
N VAL A 327 -10.08 -0.72 -9.78
CA VAL A 327 -9.69 0.04 -10.97
C VAL A 327 -10.77 0.06 -12.06
N MET A 328 -11.64 -0.96 -12.13
CA MET A 328 -12.83 -0.94 -13.00
C MET A 328 -13.69 0.31 -12.73
N LYS A 329 -13.91 0.63 -11.46
CA LYS A 329 -14.60 1.86 -11.05
C LYS A 329 -13.85 3.12 -11.49
N LEU A 330 -12.53 3.16 -11.28
CA LEU A 330 -11.72 4.32 -11.67
C LEU A 330 -11.75 4.59 -13.17
N GLY A 331 -11.84 3.53 -13.98
CA GLY A 331 -12.04 3.64 -15.43
C GLY A 331 -13.29 4.42 -15.81
N LEU A 332 -14.44 4.13 -15.17
CA LEU A 332 -15.69 4.86 -15.43
C LEU A 332 -15.68 6.30 -14.92
N LEU A 333 -14.92 6.59 -13.86
CA LEU A 333 -14.72 7.95 -13.36
C LEU A 333 -13.81 8.80 -14.26
N GLY A 334 -13.21 8.20 -15.30
CA GLY A 334 -12.27 8.90 -16.19
C GLY A 334 -10.99 9.32 -15.46
N TYR A 335 -10.60 8.58 -14.41
CA TYR A 335 -9.36 8.84 -13.69
C TYR A 335 -8.17 8.63 -14.62
N ASN A 336 -7.31 9.66 -14.75
CA ASN A 336 -6.15 9.62 -15.63
C ASN A 336 -4.88 9.95 -14.83
N CYS A 337 -4.06 8.92 -14.61
CA CYS A 337 -2.74 9.04 -14.00
C CYS A 337 -1.61 8.62 -14.96
N GLY A 338 -1.87 8.60 -16.27
CA GLY A 338 -0.93 8.08 -17.27
C GLY A 338 -1.03 6.57 -17.51
N VAL A 339 -1.86 5.87 -16.74
CA VAL A 339 -2.19 4.45 -16.91
C VAL A 339 -3.61 4.30 -17.46
N ASP A 340 -3.79 3.40 -18.42
CA ASP A 340 -5.11 2.98 -18.89
C ASP A 340 -5.74 2.04 -17.86
N MET A 341 -6.73 2.57 -17.12
CA MET A 341 -7.44 1.86 -16.05
C MET A 341 -8.13 0.59 -16.56
N ASP A 342 -8.62 0.61 -17.80
CA ASP A 342 -9.40 -0.50 -18.38
C ASP A 342 -8.45 -1.66 -18.73
N VAL A 343 -7.28 -1.35 -19.30
CA VAL A 343 -6.20 -2.32 -19.53
C VAL A 343 -5.69 -2.89 -18.20
N GLN A 344 -5.46 -2.04 -17.20
CA GLN A 344 -5.03 -2.48 -15.87
C GLN A 344 -6.03 -3.47 -15.26
N ALA A 345 -7.33 -3.18 -15.33
CA ALA A 345 -8.38 -4.06 -14.81
C ALA A 345 -8.43 -5.40 -15.57
N ARG A 346 -8.40 -5.36 -16.91
CA ARG A 346 -8.46 -6.57 -17.76
C ARG A 346 -7.26 -7.49 -17.54
N ASP A 347 -6.07 -6.93 -17.49
CA ASP A 347 -4.84 -7.70 -17.28
C ASP A 347 -4.83 -8.31 -15.88
N ARG A 348 -5.24 -7.58 -14.84
CA ARG A 348 -5.35 -8.14 -13.48
C ARG A 348 -6.40 -9.24 -13.39
N LEU A 349 -7.55 -9.12 -14.07
CA LEU A 349 -8.53 -10.21 -14.13
C LEU A 349 -7.97 -11.45 -14.86
N ALA A 350 -7.23 -11.26 -15.95
CA ALA A 350 -6.58 -12.37 -16.65
C ALA A 350 -5.59 -13.10 -15.73
N VAL A 351 -4.76 -12.36 -14.97
CA VAL A 351 -3.84 -12.93 -13.98
C VAL A 351 -4.60 -13.63 -12.84
N TYR A 352 -5.68 -13.04 -12.33
CA TYR A 352 -6.52 -13.65 -11.30
C TYR A 352 -7.01 -15.04 -11.71
N PHE A 353 -7.62 -15.15 -12.89
CA PHE A 353 -8.17 -16.42 -13.36
C PHE A 353 -7.08 -17.44 -13.69
N HIS A 354 -5.96 -17.00 -14.28
CA HIS A 354 -4.80 -17.86 -14.54
C HIS A 354 -4.24 -18.49 -13.24
N LEU A 355 -4.14 -17.69 -12.17
CA LEU A 355 -3.57 -18.14 -10.89
C LEU A 355 -4.59 -18.80 -9.95
N LYS A 356 -5.90 -18.61 -10.14
CA LYS A 356 -6.96 -19.18 -9.30
C LYS A 356 -6.83 -20.69 -9.05
N PRO A 357 -6.46 -21.56 -10.02
CA PRO A 357 -6.24 -22.98 -9.77
C PRO A 357 -5.18 -23.27 -8.69
N ARG A 358 -4.16 -22.40 -8.54
CA ARG A 358 -3.14 -22.51 -7.49
C ARG A 358 -3.78 -22.35 -6.10
N THR A 359 -4.58 -21.31 -5.91
CA THR A 359 -5.33 -21.05 -4.67
C THR A 359 -6.27 -22.20 -4.33
N LYS A 360 -7.01 -22.71 -5.33
CA LYS A 360 -7.88 -23.87 -5.15
C LYS A 360 -7.12 -25.11 -4.68
N LYS A 361 -5.97 -25.44 -5.30
CA LYS A 361 -5.14 -26.58 -4.91
C LYS A 361 -4.61 -26.44 -3.48
N ILE A 362 -4.22 -25.23 -3.08
CA ILE A 362 -3.78 -24.96 -1.70
C ILE A 362 -4.95 -25.20 -0.73
N TYR A 363 -6.13 -24.63 -1.00
CA TYR A 363 -7.34 -24.84 -0.21
C TYR A 363 -7.68 -26.33 -0.04
N GLU A 364 -7.73 -27.09 -1.13
CA GLU A 364 -8.03 -28.53 -1.11
C GLU A 364 -7.02 -29.31 -0.25
N SER A 365 -5.74 -28.93 -0.28
CA SER A 365 -4.71 -29.53 0.58
C SER A 365 -4.93 -29.23 2.07
N PHE A 366 -5.41 -28.03 2.41
CA PHE A 366 -5.75 -27.64 3.77
C PHE A 366 -6.96 -28.41 4.28
N VAL A 367 -8.04 -28.47 3.50
CA VAL A 367 -9.27 -29.21 3.86
C VAL A 367 -8.97 -30.70 4.05
N THR A 368 -8.15 -31.29 3.16
CA THR A 368 -7.74 -32.70 3.28
C THR A 368 -6.95 -32.96 4.57
N LYS A 369 -6.01 -32.07 4.94
CA LYS A 369 -5.27 -32.18 6.21
C LYS A 369 -6.19 -32.04 7.42
N LYS A 370 -7.16 -31.11 7.41
CA LYS A 370 -8.14 -30.95 8.49
C LYS A 370 -9.07 -32.17 8.67
N ARG A 371 -9.37 -32.92 7.60
CA ARG A 371 -10.20 -34.13 7.68
C ARG A 371 -9.44 -35.35 8.21
N ASN A 372 -8.12 -35.37 8.05
CA ASN A 372 -7.26 -36.49 8.44
C ASN A 372 -6.66 -36.34 9.85
N ASN A 373 -6.79 -35.16 10.46
CA ASN A 373 -6.47 -34.87 11.86
C ASN A 373 -7.75 -34.82 12.68
#